data_AF-A0A137SPJ1-F1
#
_entry.id   AF-A0A137SPJ1-F1
#
_cell.length_a   1.000
_cell.length_b   1.000
_cell.length_c   1.000
_cell.angle_alpha   90.00
_cell.angle_beta   90.00
_cell.angle_gamma   90.00
#
_symmetry.space_group_name_H-M   'P 1'
#
loop_
_entity.id
_entity.type
_entity.pdbx_description
1 polymer ?
#
loop_
_entity_poly.entity_id
_entity_poly.type
_entity_poly.pdbx_seq_one_letter_code
_entity_poly.pdbx_strand_id
1 'polypeptide(L)'
;MGESMEKYLWAKKNRCENAPMWLPLMIHLEDTMEICGRLFDNWLSDGTKDFLINSIDTGVENKNDLVRNLCRFLGAVHDVGKATAIFQSKKSFNGDSELDSLILENLQNAGFKNIDFYDFKSKKNIAHNVSGQYILEKFGVNFCVANIIGAHHGRPISKLESDGSSSYFSSLYQDDDTNSTTAIFWSKIHKKIFDWAMINSKFSNVDELPLISQPGQVILSGLLVMADWISSNEDYFPLIGIDECEVDSDRAELGFLKWHDSQAKEWEPKAYYDEIYKARFNFNSKDAQKKISEKIDEIDKPGIMIVEAPIGVPR
;
A
#
# COMPACT_ATOMS: atom_id res chain seq x y z
N MET A 1 1.04 30.96 4.67
CA MET A 1 1.05 29.50 4.53
C MET A 1 1.44 28.95 5.89
N GLY A 2 0.52 28.28 6.60
CA GLY A 2 0.88 27.61 7.85
C GLY A 2 1.75 26.39 7.54
N GLU A 3 2.73 26.09 8.38
CA GLU A 3 3.58 24.92 8.24
C GLU A 3 2.75 23.63 8.08
N SER A 4 3.23 22.74 7.23
CA SER A 4 2.73 21.38 7.08
C SER A 4 3.10 20.60 8.35
N MET A 5 2.10 20.22 9.15
CA MET A 5 2.31 19.58 10.45
C MET A 5 2.34 18.05 10.32
N GLU A 6 1.67 17.54 9.29
CA GLU A 6 1.64 16.13 8.91
C GLU A 6 3.04 15.53 8.65
N LYS A 7 4.04 16.36 8.28
CA LYS A 7 5.43 15.92 8.10
C LYS A 7 6.12 15.45 9.40
N TYR A 8 5.60 15.84 10.57
CA TYR A 8 6.15 15.45 11.87
C TYR A 8 5.58 14.14 12.41
N LEU A 9 4.56 13.58 11.77
CA LEU A 9 3.99 12.29 12.15
C LEU A 9 4.96 11.19 11.79
N TRP A 10 5.14 10.19 12.65
CA TRP A 10 6.02 9.05 12.38
C TRP A 10 5.24 7.86 11.80
N ALA A 11 5.83 7.18 10.82
CA ALA A 11 5.41 5.84 10.39
C ALA A 11 6.25 4.74 11.03
N LYS A 12 7.56 4.99 11.19
CA LYS A 12 8.53 4.10 11.84
C LYS A 12 9.47 4.88 12.74
N LYS A 13 10.01 4.20 13.75
CA LYS A 13 11.07 4.69 14.63
C LYS A 13 11.89 3.50 15.12
N ASN A 14 13.21 3.64 15.11
CA ASN A 14 14.14 2.62 15.56
C ASN A 14 15.50 3.25 15.91
N ARG A 15 16.46 2.45 16.38
CA ARG A 15 17.87 2.84 16.43
C ARG A 15 18.69 2.14 15.37
N CYS A 16 19.52 2.90 14.66
CA CYS A 16 20.57 2.37 13.80
C CYS A 16 21.92 2.74 14.42
N GLU A 17 22.76 1.75 14.72
CA GLU A 17 24.06 1.97 15.38
C GLU A 17 23.97 2.84 16.66
N ASN A 18 22.90 2.66 17.45
CA ASN A 18 22.50 3.45 18.63
C ASN A 18 22.04 4.89 18.37
N ALA A 19 22.12 5.41 17.15
CA ALA A 19 21.54 6.70 16.79
C ALA A 19 19.99 6.60 16.71
N PRO A 20 19.25 7.57 17.25
CA PRO A 20 17.79 7.63 17.10
C PRO A 20 17.43 7.96 15.65
N MET A 21 16.66 7.08 15.02
CA MET A 21 16.25 7.20 13.62
C MET A 21 14.74 7.07 13.50
N TRP A 22 14.18 7.64 12.45
CA TRP A 22 12.75 7.56 12.18
C TRP A 22 12.44 7.63 10.70
N LEU A 23 11.18 7.38 10.38
CA LEU A 23 10.63 7.62 9.06
C LEU A 23 9.34 8.44 9.23
N PRO A 24 9.33 9.70 8.75
CA PRO A 24 8.10 10.48 8.63
C PRO A 24 7.03 9.73 7.86
N LEU A 25 5.78 9.85 8.32
CA LEU A 25 4.63 9.19 7.72
C LEU A 25 4.44 9.63 6.27
N MET A 26 4.56 10.93 5.98
CA MET A 26 4.41 11.43 4.61
C MET A 26 5.45 10.84 3.66
N ILE A 27 6.70 10.67 4.11
CA ILE A 27 7.75 10.04 3.31
C ILE A 27 7.40 8.58 3.03
N HIS A 28 6.96 7.83 4.05
CA HIS A 28 6.55 6.44 3.85
C HIS A 28 5.35 6.30 2.90
N LEU A 29 4.35 7.19 3.00
CA LEU A 29 3.21 7.20 2.09
C LEU A 29 3.63 7.53 0.65
N GLU A 30 4.57 8.46 0.47
CA GLU A 30 5.13 8.80 -0.84
C GLU A 30 5.96 7.66 -1.44
N ASP A 31 6.84 7.05 -0.64
CA ASP A 31 7.62 5.87 -1.02
C ASP A 31 6.66 4.74 -1.48
N THR A 32 5.65 4.39 -0.68
CA THR A 32 4.70 3.33 -1.03
C THR A 32 3.83 3.70 -2.25
N MET A 33 3.42 4.96 -2.39
CA MET A 33 2.70 5.45 -3.57
C MET A 33 3.51 5.23 -4.85
N GLU A 34 4.77 5.65 -4.85
CA GLU A 34 5.66 5.52 -6.01
C GLU A 34 6.00 4.06 -6.31
N ILE A 35 6.23 3.23 -5.28
CA ILE A 35 6.44 1.79 -5.47
C ILE A 35 5.18 1.13 -6.07
N CYS A 36 3.98 1.46 -5.61
CA CYS A 36 2.74 0.94 -6.22
C CYS A 36 2.67 1.26 -7.73
N GLY A 37 3.02 2.50 -8.11
CA GLY A 37 3.08 2.90 -9.52
C GLY A 37 4.12 2.10 -10.31
N ARG A 38 5.33 1.94 -9.76
CA ARG A 38 6.43 1.21 -10.41
C ARG A 38 6.17 -0.29 -10.53
N LEU A 39 5.53 -0.91 -9.53
CA LEU A 39 5.08 -2.29 -9.60
C LEU A 39 4.02 -2.48 -10.68
N PHE A 40 3.06 -1.55 -10.78
CA PHE A 40 2.10 -1.58 -11.87
C PHE A 40 2.81 -1.49 -13.21
N ASP A 41 3.69 -0.50 -13.40
CA ASP A 41 4.33 -0.24 -14.70
C ASP A 41 5.28 -1.38 -15.11
N ASN A 42 6.13 -1.84 -14.19
CA ASN A 42 7.32 -2.63 -14.51
C ASN A 42 7.36 -4.03 -13.90
N TRP A 43 6.38 -4.44 -13.08
CA TRP A 43 6.40 -5.76 -12.44
C TRP A 43 5.18 -6.62 -12.78
N LEU A 44 3.99 -6.01 -12.86
CA LEU A 44 2.79 -6.76 -13.23
C LEU A 44 2.85 -7.21 -14.69
N SER A 45 2.49 -8.48 -14.92
CA SER A 45 2.29 -9.01 -16.27
C SER A 45 1.13 -8.32 -16.96
N ASP A 46 1.17 -8.25 -18.30
CA ASP A 46 0.12 -7.64 -19.11
C ASP A 46 -1.25 -8.29 -18.84
N GLY A 47 -1.31 -9.62 -18.71
CA GLY A 47 -2.55 -10.31 -18.36
C GLY A 47 -3.13 -9.90 -17.00
N THR A 48 -2.28 -9.54 -16.03
CA THR A 48 -2.72 -9.03 -14.73
C THR A 48 -3.23 -7.59 -14.85
N LYS A 49 -2.52 -6.74 -15.61
CA LYS A 49 -2.96 -5.36 -15.93
C LYS A 49 -4.32 -5.37 -16.63
N ASP A 50 -4.49 -6.21 -17.65
CA ASP A 50 -5.74 -6.39 -18.38
C ASP A 50 -6.88 -6.85 -17.47
N PHE A 51 -6.60 -7.79 -16.57
CA PHE A 51 -7.59 -8.23 -15.59
C PHE A 51 -8.04 -7.09 -14.66
N LEU A 52 -7.11 -6.27 -14.16
CA LEU A 52 -7.42 -5.12 -13.30
C LEU A 52 -8.20 -4.04 -14.06
N ILE A 53 -7.83 -3.75 -15.30
CA ILE A 53 -8.55 -2.82 -16.19
C ILE A 53 -10.00 -3.26 -16.40
N ASN A 54 -10.24 -4.57 -16.56
CA ASN A 54 -11.58 -5.13 -16.70
C ASN A 54 -12.32 -5.30 -15.36
N SER A 55 -11.62 -5.16 -14.23
CA SER A 55 -12.19 -5.29 -12.89
C SER A 55 -12.76 -3.99 -12.34
N ILE A 56 -12.52 -2.84 -12.99
CA ILE A 56 -13.05 -1.55 -12.58
C ILE A 56 -14.29 -1.15 -13.37
N ASP A 57 -15.31 -0.67 -12.66
CA ASP A 57 -16.52 -0.10 -13.25
C ASP A 57 -16.37 1.42 -13.37
N THR A 58 -16.28 1.88 -14.62
CA THR A 58 -16.01 3.27 -14.96
C THR A 58 -16.36 3.55 -16.43
N GLY A 59 -16.83 4.76 -16.70
CA GLY A 59 -17.06 5.28 -18.05
C GLY A 59 -15.83 5.94 -18.69
N VAL A 60 -14.69 5.97 -18.00
CA VAL A 60 -13.45 6.58 -18.51
C VAL A 60 -12.83 5.73 -19.61
N GLU A 61 -12.39 6.38 -20.69
CA GLU A 61 -11.75 5.73 -21.85
C GLU A 61 -10.36 5.16 -21.51
N ASN A 62 -9.51 5.96 -20.86
CA ASN A 62 -8.17 5.54 -20.47
C ASN A 62 -8.17 4.81 -19.11
N LYS A 63 -8.61 3.55 -19.13
CA LYS A 63 -8.66 2.70 -17.94
C LYS A 63 -7.27 2.30 -17.41
N ASN A 64 -6.26 2.19 -18.27
CA ASN A 64 -4.91 1.83 -17.85
C ASN A 64 -4.32 2.87 -16.90
N ASP A 65 -4.38 4.15 -17.28
CA ASP A 65 -3.89 5.23 -16.41
C ASP A 65 -4.71 5.34 -15.13
N LEU A 66 -6.02 5.10 -15.21
CA LEU A 66 -6.90 5.09 -14.05
C LEU A 66 -6.52 3.99 -13.05
N VAL A 67 -6.23 2.76 -13.49
CA VAL A 67 -5.77 1.68 -12.61
C VAL A 67 -4.39 2.00 -12.02
N ARG A 68 -3.46 2.52 -12.83
CA ARG A 68 -2.15 2.97 -12.34
C ARG A 68 -2.27 4.04 -11.26
N ASN A 69 -3.12 5.03 -11.48
CA ASN A 69 -3.42 6.10 -10.53
C ASN A 69 -4.09 5.56 -9.26
N LEU A 70 -5.00 4.58 -9.40
CA LEU A 70 -5.60 3.88 -8.26
C LEU A 70 -4.55 3.13 -7.44
N CYS A 71 -3.60 2.42 -8.06
CA CYS A 71 -2.49 1.77 -7.36
C CYS A 71 -1.69 2.77 -6.54
N ARG A 72 -1.34 3.93 -7.13
CA ARG A 72 -0.66 5.03 -6.44
C ARG A 72 -1.49 5.55 -5.27
N PHE A 73 -2.78 5.79 -5.47
CA PHE A 73 -3.68 6.26 -4.42
C PHE A 73 -3.74 5.31 -3.24
N LEU A 74 -3.84 3.99 -3.50
CA LEU A 74 -3.80 2.97 -2.46
C LEU A 74 -2.52 3.07 -1.62
N GLY A 75 -1.36 3.22 -2.25
CA GLY A 75 -0.08 3.40 -1.54
C GLY A 75 -0.03 4.71 -0.74
N ALA A 76 -0.53 5.80 -1.32
CA ALA A 76 -0.55 7.13 -0.73
C ALA A 76 -1.45 7.24 0.52
N VAL A 77 -2.39 6.30 0.72
CA VAL A 77 -3.35 6.34 1.82
C VAL A 77 -3.35 5.12 2.73
N HIS A 78 -2.58 4.07 2.42
CA HIS A 78 -2.65 2.81 3.15
C HIS A 78 -2.46 2.96 4.67
N ASP A 79 -1.55 3.85 5.04
CA ASP A 79 -1.17 4.13 6.41
C ASP A 79 -1.74 5.43 6.96
N VAL A 80 -2.78 6.00 6.34
CA VAL A 80 -3.42 7.23 6.85
C VAL A 80 -3.93 7.05 8.29
N GLY A 81 -4.26 5.82 8.70
CA GLY A 81 -4.63 5.52 10.09
C GLY A 81 -3.48 5.61 11.10
N LYS A 82 -2.22 5.70 10.64
CA LYS A 82 -1.08 6.06 11.50
C LYS A 82 -1.09 7.53 11.90
N ALA A 83 -1.77 8.39 11.14
CA ALA A 83 -1.98 9.80 11.47
C ALA A 83 -3.04 9.99 12.57
N THR A 84 -3.14 9.09 13.55
CA THR A 84 -4.12 9.17 14.64
C THR A 84 -3.42 9.35 15.97
N ALA A 85 -4.09 10.00 16.92
CA ALA A 85 -3.55 10.20 18.27
C ALA A 85 -3.10 8.88 18.91
N ILE A 86 -3.93 7.82 18.80
CA ILE A 86 -3.62 6.51 19.37
C ILE A 86 -2.38 5.86 18.77
N PHE A 87 -2.11 6.08 17.48
CA PHE A 87 -0.93 5.52 16.83
C PHE A 87 0.32 6.33 17.17
N GLN A 88 0.24 7.65 17.08
CA GLN A 88 1.40 8.52 17.30
C GLN A 88 1.93 8.46 18.74
N SER A 89 1.06 8.18 19.71
CA SER A 89 1.45 7.95 21.11
C SER A 89 1.85 6.50 21.43
N LYS A 90 2.01 5.62 20.43
CA LYS A 90 2.47 4.25 20.67
C LYS A 90 3.93 4.23 21.11
N LYS A 91 4.20 3.37 22.09
CA LYS A 91 5.56 3.06 22.54
C LYS A 91 6.29 2.21 21.51
N SER A 92 7.61 2.34 21.48
CA SER A 92 8.48 1.49 20.68
C SER A 92 8.34 0.02 21.11
N PHE A 93 8.40 -0.90 20.15
CA PHE A 93 8.17 -2.32 20.41
C PHE A 93 9.20 -2.92 21.38
N ASN A 94 10.45 -2.47 21.30
CA ASN A 94 11.55 -2.85 22.19
C ASN A 94 11.53 -2.10 23.55
N GLY A 95 10.58 -1.19 23.77
CA GLY A 95 10.48 -0.40 25.00
C GLY A 95 11.48 0.74 25.13
N ASP A 96 12.05 1.24 24.03
CA ASP A 96 12.98 2.38 24.02
C ASP A 96 12.30 3.70 24.42
N SER A 97 12.31 3.98 25.73
CA SER A 97 11.66 5.15 26.31
C SER A 97 12.33 6.47 25.93
N GLU A 98 13.62 6.47 25.60
CA GLU A 98 14.34 7.67 25.20
C GLU A 98 13.93 8.07 23.78
N LEU A 99 13.92 7.12 22.84
CA LEU A 99 13.43 7.35 21.48
C LEU A 99 11.95 7.75 21.48
N ASP A 100 11.13 7.11 22.32
CA ASP A 100 9.72 7.48 22.49
C ASP A 100 9.58 8.94 22.97
N SER A 101 10.41 9.36 23.91
CA SER A 101 10.39 10.74 24.42
C SER A 101 10.82 11.75 23.36
N LEU A 102 11.88 11.47 22.60
CA LEU A 102 12.33 12.34 21.50
C LEU A 102 11.25 12.54 20.43
N ILE A 103 10.58 11.45 20.01
CA ILE A 103 9.47 11.52 19.04
C ILE A 103 8.31 12.35 19.60
N LEU A 104 7.95 12.14 20.87
CA LEU A 104 6.86 12.89 21.52
C LEU A 104 7.21 14.38 21.66
N GLU A 105 8.44 14.71 22.04
CA GLU A 105 8.92 16.09 22.13
C GLU A 105 8.87 16.78 20.75
N ASN A 106 9.30 16.09 19.68
CA ASN A 106 9.21 16.60 18.32
C ASN A 106 7.77 16.89 17.89
N LEU A 107 6.83 15.98 18.20
CA LEU A 107 5.40 16.18 17.97
C LEU A 107 4.85 17.37 18.78
N GLN A 108 5.18 17.47 20.07
CA GLN A 108 4.73 18.57 20.91
C GLN A 108 5.26 19.92 20.42
N ASN A 109 6.53 19.98 20.02
CA ASN A 109 7.16 21.17 19.43
C ASN A 109 6.52 21.57 18.10
N ALA A 110 6.08 20.60 17.29
CA ALA A 110 5.32 20.83 16.07
C ALA A 110 3.86 21.27 16.32
N GLY A 111 3.37 21.25 17.57
CA GLY A 111 2.05 21.73 17.95
C GLY A 111 1.01 20.65 18.25
N PHE A 112 1.40 19.37 18.31
CA PHE A 112 0.56 18.28 18.82
C PHE A 112 0.51 18.31 20.35
N LYS A 113 -0.15 19.35 20.89
CA LYS A 113 -0.19 19.62 22.33
C LYS A 113 -0.84 18.48 23.09
N ASN A 114 -0.26 18.10 24.23
CA ASN A 114 -0.82 17.13 25.17
C ASN A 114 -1.15 15.77 24.51
N ILE A 115 -0.42 15.36 23.47
CA ILE A 115 -0.64 14.07 22.77
C ILE A 115 -0.40 12.86 23.70
N ASP A 116 0.34 13.08 24.78
CA ASP A 116 0.61 12.19 25.92
C ASP A 116 -0.46 12.27 27.02
N PHE A 117 -1.31 13.30 27.01
CA PHE A 117 -2.42 13.53 27.94
C PHE A 117 -3.76 13.60 27.17
N TYR A 118 -4.21 12.48 26.60
CA TYR A 118 -5.54 12.34 25.98
C TYR A 118 -6.57 11.83 27.00
N ASP A 119 -7.86 12.17 26.84
CA ASP A 119 -8.92 11.73 27.77
C ASP A 119 -9.01 10.19 27.79
N PHE A 120 -8.75 9.59 28.95
CA PHE A 120 -8.66 8.14 29.11
C PHE A 120 -10.03 7.45 29.17
N LYS A 121 -11.15 8.21 29.27
CA LYS A 121 -12.48 7.63 29.50
C LYS A 121 -12.97 6.71 28.38
N SER A 122 -12.53 6.92 27.14
CA SER A 122 -12.95 6.15 25.95
C SER A 122 -11.77 5.61 25.13
N LYS A 123 -10.55 5.59 25.68
CA LYS A 123 -9.36 5.14 24.93
C LYS A 123 -9.48 3.65 24.55
N LYS A 124 -9.38 3.36 23.26
CA LYS A 124 -9.15 1.99 22.73
C LYS A 124 -7.97 1.96 21.78
N ASN A 125 -7.14 0.92 21.88
CA ASN A 125 -6.12 0.64 20.87
C ASN A 125 -6.79 0.15 19.58
N ILE A 126 -7.01 1.06 18.63
CA ILE A 126 -7.54 0.74 17.30
C ILE A 126 -6.35 0.46 16.38
N ALA A 127 -6.43 -0.62 15.61
CA ALA A 127 -5.42 -0.95 14.60
C ALA A 127 -5.47 0.10 13.46
N HIS A 128 -4.31 0.50 12.95
CA HIS A 128 -4.24 1.64 12.03
C HIS A 128 -4.91 1.35 10.67
N ASN A 129 -4.97 0.11 10.21
CA ASN A 129 -5.77 -0.28 9.05
C ASN A 129 -7.28 -0.08 9.26
N VAL A 130 -7.79 -0.35 10.47
CA VAL A 130 -9.20 -0.09 10.82
C VAL A 130 -9.49 1.41 10.83
N SER A 131 -8.62 2.19 11.48
CA SER A 131 -8.70 3.66 11.48
C SER A 131 -8.58 4.24 10.07
N GLY A 132 -7.68 3.69 9.25
CA GLY A 132 -7.43 4.13 7.87
C GLY A 132 -8.66 3.94 7.00
N GLN A 133 -9.27 2.74 7.02
CA GLN A 133 -10.54 2.50 6.34
C GLN A 133 -11.62 3.48 6.81
N TYR A 134 -11.77 3.69 8.12
CA TYR A 134 -12.80 4.59 8.67
C TYR A 134 -12.61 6.05 8.22
N ILE A 135 -11.37 6.54 8.22
CA ILE A 135 -11.02 7.90 7.79
C ILE A 135 -11.38 8.09 6.30
N LEU A 136 -11.04 7.12 5.44
CA LEU A 136 -11.31 7.21 4.01
C LEU A 136 -12.82 7.16 3.72
N GLU A 137 -13.56 6.27 4.38
CA GLU A 137 -15.02 6.21 4.27
C GLU A 137 -15.66 7.54 4.70
N LYS A 138 -15.14 8.21 5.74
CA LYS A 138 -15.58 9.55 6.15
C LYS A 138 -15.33 10.64 5.09
N PHE A 139 -14.29 10.49 4.27
CA PHE A 139 -14.02 11.38 3.15
C PHE A 139 -14.78 11.01 1.86
N GLY A 140 -15.68 10.03 1.94
CA GLY A 140 -16.53 9.62 0.83
C GLY A 140 -15.91 8.56 -0.08
N VAL A 141 -14.74 8.00 0.28
CA VAL A 141 -14.13 6.93 -0.50
C VAL A 141 -15.06 5.72 -0.46
N ASN A 142 -15.34 5.15 -1.64
CA ASN A 142 -16.22 4.00 -1.75
C ASN A 142 -15.63 2.78 -0.99
N PHE A 143 -16.52 1.90 -0.53
CA PHE A 143 -16.12 0.75 0.29
C PHE A 143 -15.12 -0.18 -0.41
N CYS A 144 -15.21 -0.37 -1.73
CA CYS A 144 -14.29 -1.25 -2.47
C CYS A 144 -12.84 -0.79 -2.36
N VAL A 145 -12.60 0.53 -2.41
CA VAL A 145 -11.26 1.12 -2.27
C VAL A 145 -10.85 1.18 -0.80
N ALA A 146 -11.72 1.67 0.08
CA ALA A 146 -11.40 1.79 1.50
C ALA A 146 -11.12 0.42 2.16
N ASN A 147 -11.78 -0.64 1.70
CA ASN A 147 -11.59 -1.99 2.25
C ASN A 147 -10.24 -2.61 1.91
N ILE A 148 -9.63 -2.25 0.78
CA ILE A 148 -8.25 -2.64 0.45
C ILE A 148 -7.30 -2.07 1.52
N ILE A 149 -7.55 -0.83 1.97
CA ILE A 149 -6.78 -0.22 3.06
C ILE A 149 -7.06 -0.91 4.39
N GLY A 150 -8.30 -1.34 4.68
CA GLY A 150 -8.55 -2.22 5.82
C GLY A 150 -7.75 -3.52 5.73
N ALA A 151 -7.54 -4.06 4.52
CA ALA A 151 -6.97 -5.38 4.29
C ALA A 151 -5.44 -5.44 4.27
N HIS A 152 -4.70 -4.32 4.27
CA HIS A 152 -3.25 -4.32 3.99
C HIS A 152 -2.36 -5.02 5.04
N HIS A 153 -2.93 -5.49 6.16
CA HIS A 153 -2.26 -6.43 7.09
C HIS A 153 -2.70 -7.89 6.93
N GLY A 154 -3.25 -8.25 5.77
CA GLY A 154 -3.62 -9.62 5.39
C GLY A 154 -5.04 -10.06 5.75
N ARG A 155 -5.87 -9.16 6.31
CA ARG A 155 -7.30 -9.45 6.59
C ARG A 155 -8.19 -8.24 6.32
N PRO A 156 -9.17 -8.33 5.40
CA PRO A 156 -10.17 -7.29 5.21
C PRO A 156 -10.98 -7.00 6.47
N ILE A 157 -11.37 -5.74 6.63
CA ILE A 157 -12.12 -5.25 7.79
C ILE A 157 -13.59 -5.05 7.39
N SER A 158 -14.53 -5.55 8.19
CA SER A 158 -15.95 -5.34 7.87
C SER A 158 -16.34 -3.87 8.07
N LYS A 159 -17.38 -3.41 7.35
CA LYS A 159 -17.93 -2.06 7.54
C LYS A 159 -18.29 -1.78 9.01
N LEU A 160 -18.93 -2.75 9.66
CA LEU A 160 -19.30 -2.68 11.08
C LEU A 160 -18.07 -2.49 12.00
N GLU A 161 -16.98 -3.21 11.73
CA GLU A 161 -15.74 -3.12 12.50
C GLU A 161 -15.08 -1.75 12.31
N SER A 162 -15.06 -1.23 11.08
CA SER A 162 -14.53 0.10 10.77
C SER A 162 -15.38 1.21 11.42
N ASP A 163 -16.71 1.14 11.30
CA ASP A 163 -17.66 2.07 11.92
C ASP A 163 -17.56 2.10 13.43
N GLY A 164 -17.23 0.96 14.05
CA GLY A 164 -16.98 0.88 15.50
C GLY A 164 -15.90 1.85 16.00
N SER A 165 -15.04 2.38 15.12
CA SER A 165 -14.04 3.40 15.45
C SER A 165 -14.68 4.72 15.90
N SER A 166 -15.89 5.05 15.45
CA SER A 166 -16.60 6.27 15.88
C SER A 166 -16.92 6.28 17.38
N SER A 167 -17.03 5.10 17.99
CA SER A 167 -17.29 4.94 19.42
C SER A 167 -16.07 5.25 20.30
N TYR A 168 -14.90 5.45 19.70
CA TYR A 168 -13.63 5.73 20.38
C TYR A 168 -12.98 6.95 19.73
N PHE A 169 -13.73 8.05 19.64
CA PHE A 169 -13.36 9.24 18.91
C PHE A 169 -12.04 9.86 19.42
N SER A 170 -11.82 9.88 20.74
CA SER A 170 -10.53 10.28 21.35
C SER A 170 -9.33 9.45 20.90
N SER A 171 -9.49 8.17 20.53
CA SER A 171 -8.37 7.39 19.96
C SER A 171 -7.92 7.93 18.61
N LEU A 172 -8.83 8.48 17.82
CA LEU A 172 -8.51 9.02 16.50
C LEU A 172 -8.07 10.49 16.58
N TYR A 173 -8.75 11.27 17.41
CA TYR A 173 -8.70 12.74 17.40
C TYR A 173 -8.28 13.37 18.74
N GLN A 174 -7.82 12.56 19.71
CA GLN A 174 -7.32 12.92 21.05
C GLN A 174 -8.36 13.47 22.05
N ASP A 175 -9.52 13.90 21.58
CA ASP A 175 -10.62 14.43 22.39
C ASP A 175 -11.92 13.74 21.95
N ASP A 176 -12.89 13.55 22.87
CA ASP A 176 -14.22 13.02 22.56
C ASP A 176 -15.18 14.10 22.04
N ASP A 177 -14.92 15.37 22.33
CA ASP A 177 -15.65 16.48 21.73
C ASP A 177 -15.16 16.74 20.29
N THR A 178 -16.01 16.36 19.34
CA THR A 178 -15.82 16.58 17.89
C THR A 178 -15.58 18.03 17.50
N ASN A 179 -16.03 18.99 18.31
CA ASN A 179 -15.86 20.43 18.06
C ASN A 179 -14.67 21.04 18.81
N SER A 180 -13.95 20.24 19.60
CA SER A 180 -12.75 20.69 20.28
C SER A 180 -11.68 21.14 19.26
N THR A 181 -10.86 22.10 19.66
CA THR A 181 -9.76 22.59 18.83
C THR A 181 -8.79 21.47 18.45
N THR A 182 -8.55 20.52 19.37
CA THR A 182 -7.71 19.34 19.17
C THR A 182 -8.31 18.38 18.15
N ALA A 183 -9.60 18.06 18.25
CA ALA A 183 -10.22 17.15 17.30
C ALA A 183 -10.27 17.72 15.88
N ILE A 184 -10.58 19.01 15.77
CA ILE A 184 -10.54 19.75 14.49
C ILE A 184 -9.11 19.78 13.92
N PHE A 185 -8.09 19.91 14.77
CA PHE A 185 -6.68 19.89 14.35
C PHE A 185 -6.30 18.55 13.71
N TRP A 186 -6.61 17.42 14.35
CA TRP A 186 -6.38 16.08 13.79
C TRP A 186 -7.19 15.85 12.51
N SER A 187 -8.46 16.25 12.48
CA SER A 187 -9.30 16.12 11.29
C SER A 187 -8.74 16.91 10.10
N LYS A 188 -8.19 18.11 10.32
CA LYS A 188 -7.50 18.89 9.28
C LYS A 188 -6.25 18.18 8.76
N ILE A 189 -5.49 17.53 9.64
CA ILE A 189 -4.32 16.73 9.24
C ILE A 189 -4.74 15.56 8.35
N HIS A 190 -5.75 14.77 8.76
CA HIS A 190 -6.28 13.68 7.93
C HIS A 190 -6.70 14.17 6.55
N LYS A 191 -7.41 15.32 6.52
CA LYS A 191 -7.87 15.91 5.26
C LYS A 191 -6.71 16.37 4.38
N LYS A 192 -5.66 16.97 4.94
CA LYS A 192 -4.46 17.35 4.18
C LYS A 192 -3.75 16.14 3.57
N ILE A 193 -3.58 15.06 4.33
CA ILE A 193 -2.96 13.81 3.82
C ILE A 193 -3.82 13.23 2.69
N PHE A 194 -5.14 13.17 2.89
CA PHE A 194 -6.06 12.69 1.86
C PHE A 194 -6.03 13.57 0.59
N ASP A 195 -6.06 14.89 0.73
CA ASP A 195 -6.02 15.81 -0.41
C ASP A 195 -4.69 15.72 -1.16
N TRP A 196 -3.56 15.59 -0.44
CA TRP A 196 -2.25 15.31 -1.04
C TRP A 196 -2.27 14.00 -1.83
N ALA A 197 -2.86 12.93 -1.28
CA ALA A 197 -2.93 11.64 -1.94
C ALA A 197 -3.79 11.68 -3.22
N MET A 198 -4.94 12.37 -3.16
CA MET A 198 -5.81 12.59 -4.32
C MET A 198 -5.07 13.34 -5.44
N ILE A 199 -4.40 14.46 -5.11
CA ILE A 199 -3.65 15.28 -6.07
C ILE A 199 -2.51 14.48 -6.72
N ASN A 200 -1.67 13.83 -5.92
CA ASN A 200 -0.49 13.13 -6.44
C ASN A 200 -0.85 11.84 -7.19
N SER A 201 -2.01 11.27 -6.90
CA SER A 201 -2.59 10.15 -7.63
C SER A 201 -3.50 10.59 -8.79
N LYS A 202 -3.55 11.89 -9.11
CA LYS A 202 -4.29 12.45 -10.24
C LYS A 202 -5.82 12.24 -10.19
N PHE A 203 -6.39 12.27 -8.99
CA PHE A 203 -7.84 12.30 -8.77
C PHE A 203 -8.27 13.71 -8.35
N SER A 204 -9.25 14.28 -9.05
CA SER A 204 -9.75 15.63 -8.75
C SER A 204 -10.83 15.62 -7.67
N ASN A 205 -11.58 14.52 -7.57
CA ASN A 205 -12.64 14.33 -6.59
C ASN A 205 -12.85 12.84 -6.30
N VAL A 206 -13.54 12.54 -5.20
CA VAL A 206 -13.68 11.17 -4.69
C VAL A 206 -14.53 10.26 -5.58
N ASP A 207 -15.42 10.83 -6.40
CA ASP A 207 -16.31 10.07 -7.30
C ASP A 207 -15.54 9.51 -8.51
N GLU A 208 -14.32 9.98 -8.77
CA GLU A 208 -13.42 9.42 -9.79
C GLU A 208 -12.78 8.09 -9.35
N LEU A 209 -12.81 7.76 -8.05
CA LEU A 209 -12.34 6.47 -7.55
C LEU A 209 -13.32 5.37 -7.99
N PRO A 210 -12.88 4.40 -8.81
CA PRO A 210 -13.79 3.43 -9.40
C PRO A 210 -14.36 2.45 -8.38
N LEU A 211 -15.50 1.85 -8.70
CA LEU A 211 -15.92 0.60 -8.05
C LEU A 211 -15.08 -0.54 -8.63
N ILE A 212 -14.73 -1.50 -7.77
CA ILE A 212 -13.80 -2.58 -8.11
C ILE A 212 -14.46 -3.91 -7.81
N SER A 213 -14.39 -4.85 -8.75
CA SER A 213 -14.81 -6.23 -8.53
C SER A 213 -14.08 -6.85 -7.32
N GLN A 214 -14.71 -7.78 -6.61
CA GLN A 214 -14.08 -8.43 -5.46
C GLN A 214 -12.74 -9.11 -5.83
N PRO A 215 -12.62 -9.87 -6.94
CA PRO A 215 -11.32 -10.40 -7.37
C PRO A 215 -10.28 -9.31 -7.65
N GLY A 216 -10.68 -8.18 -8.23
CA GLY A 216 -9.80 -7.04 -8.46
C GLY A 216 -9.27 -6.44 -7.15
N GLN A 217 -10.13 -6.31 -6.13
CA GLN A 217 -9.72 -5.85 -4.80
C GLN A 217 -8.69 -6.79 -4.15
N VAL A 218 -8.79 -8.11 -4.36
CA VAL A 218 -7.82 -9.08 -3.84
C VAL A 218 -6.43 -8.87 -4.48
N ILE A 219 -6.37 -8.72 -5.80
CA ILE A 219 -5.09 -8.48 -6.51
C ILE A 219 -4.49 -7.13 -6.10
N LEU A 220 -5.31 -6.07 -6.04
CA LEU A 220 -4.84 -4.75 -5.61
C LEU A 220 -4.37 -4.74 -4.15
N SER A 221 -5.01 -5.52 -3.28
CA SER A 221 -4.53 -5.72 -1.90
C SER A 221 -3.17 -6.40 -1.88
N GLY A 222 -2.96 -7.43 -2.72
CA GLY A 222 -1.65 -8.08 -2.86
C GLY A 222 -0.56 -7.13 -3.35
N LEU A 223 -0.86 -6.31 -4.36
CA LEU A 223 0.05 -5.28 -4.85
C LEU A 223 0.40 -4.25 -3.77
N LEU A 224 -0.61 -3.78 -3.02
CA LEU A 224 -0.40 -2.82 -1.95
C LEU A 224 0.47 -3.39 -0.82
N VAL A 225 0.19 -4.62 -0.37
CA VAL A 225 1.00 -5.32 0.64
C VAL A 225 2.44 -5.45 0.18
N MET A 226 2.65 -5.83 -1.08
CA MET A 226 3.99 -5.93 -1.66
C MET A 226 4.70 -4.56 -1.69
N ALA A 227 3.99 -3.50 -2.08
CA ALA A 227 4.55 -2.15 -2.10
C ALA A 227 4.96 -1.67 -0.71
N ASP A 228 4.10 -1.88 0.30
CA ASP A 228 4.42 -1.56 1.69
C ASP A 228 5.62 -2.36 2.19
N TRP A 229 5.71 -3.67 1.88
CA TRP A 229 6.88 -4.46 2.26
C TRP A 229 8.19 -3.97 1.64
N ILE A 230 8.16 -3.55 0.37
CA ILE A 230 9.33 -3.00 -0.33
C ILE A 230 9.73 -1.65 0.27
N SER A 231 8.80 -0.71 0.40
CA SER A 231 9.05 0.62 0.99
C SER A 231 9.36 0.53 2.49
N SER A 232 9.05 -0.60 3.11
CA SER A 232 9.35 -0.89 4.50
C SER A 232 10.75 -1.46 4.75
N ASN A 233 11.45 -1.91 3.72
CA ASN A 233 12.77 -2.53 3.88
C ASN A 233 13.86 -1.47 3.97
N GLU A 234 14.55 -1.40 5.12
CA GLU A 234 15.57 -0.38 5.42
C GLU A 234 16.82 -0.47 4.52
N ASP A 235 17.09 -1.62 3.87
CA ASP A 235 18.19 -1.74 2.88
C ASP A 235 17.89 -0.95 1.60
N TYR A 236 16.61 -0.84 1.24
CA TYR A 236 16.13 -0.11 0.06
C TYR A 236 15.71 1.32 0.44
N PHE A 237 15.05 1.47 1.59
CA PHE A 237 14.42 2.68 2.11
C PHE A 237 14.90 2.95 3.54
N PRO A 238 16.15 3.39 3.74
CA PRO A 238 16.72 3.60 5.07
C PRO A 238 15.96 4.68 5.84
N LEU A 239 15.90 4.53 7.17
CA LEU A 239 15.42 5.57 8.07
C LEU A 239 16.32 6.82 7.98
N ILE A 240 15.79 7.97 8.38
CA ILE A 240 16.52 9.23 8.44
C ILE A 240 16.76 9.66 9.90
N GLY A 241 17.66 10.63 10.11
CA GLY A 241 17.96 11.14 11.44
C GLY A 241 16.73 11.73 12.11
N ILE A 242 16.63 11.62 13.44
CA ILE A 242 15.46 12.10 14.22
C ILE A 242 15.14 13.60 14.01
N ASP A 243 16.15 14.39 13.64
CA ASP A 243 16.05 15.82 13.38
C ASP A 243 15.79 16.16 11.89
N GLU A 244 15.80 15.15 11.01
CA GLU A 244 15.57 15.29 9.57
C GLU A 244 14.10 15.03 9.23
N CYS A 245 13.56 15.79 8.27
CA CYS A 245 12.16 15.68 7.82
C CYS A 245 12.03 15.60 6.28
N GLU A 246 13.15 15.50 5.57
CA GLU A 246 13.21 15.56 4.12
C GLU A 246 14.15 14.46 3.61
N VAL A 247 13.89 14.00 2.39
CA VAL A 247 14.68 12.98 1.68
C VAL A 247 14.86 13.43 0.22
N ASP A 248 15.84 12.84 -0.45
CA ASP A 248 16.06 13.09 -1.88
C ASP A 248 14.86 12.64 -2.73
N SER A 249 14.56 13.40 -3.77
CA SER A 249 13.39 13.15 -4.65
C SER A 249 13.47 11.85 -5.45
N ASP A 250 14.67 11.29 -5.62
CA ASP A 250 14.91 10.03 -6.34
C ASP A 250 14.90 8.80 -5.43
N ARG A 251 14.65 8.97 -4.12
CA ARG A 251 14.62 7.89 -3.12
C ARG A 251 13.78 6.68 -3.56
N ALA A 252 12.55 6.92 -4.01
CA ALA A 252 11.66 5.84 -4.44
C ALA A 252 12.15 5.12 -5.71
N GLU A 253 12.83 5.83 -6.61
CA GLU A 253 13.45 5.24 -7.79
C GLU A 253 14.61 4.33 -7.42
N LEU A 254 15.54 4.85 -6.63
CA LEU A 254 16.71 4.11 -6.18
C LEU A 254 16.32 2.89 -5.33
N GLY A 255 15.33 3.06 -4.44
CA GLY A 255 14.79 1.97 -3.63
C GLY A 255 14.15 0.87 -4.49
N PHE A 256 13.35 1.25 -5.49
CA PHE A 256 12.76 0.30 -6.44
C PHE A 256 13.84 -0.44 -7.25
N LEU A 257 14.84 0.26 -7.78
CA LEU A 257 15.93 -0.34 -8.57
C LEU A 257 16.72 -1.35 -7.73
N LYS A 258 17.10 -1.01 -6.50
CA LYS A 258 17.76 -1.94 -5.58
C LYS A 258 16.93 -3.20 -5.33
N TRP A 259 15.62 -3.03 -5.10
CA TRP A 259 14.73 -4.17 -4.90
C TRP A 259 14.61 -5.02 -6.16
N HIS A 260 14.37 -4.41 -7.31
CA HIS A 260 14.19 -5.06 -8.61
C HIS A 260 15.45 -5.83 -9.04
N ASP A 261 16.63 -5.22 -8.92
CA ASP A 261 17.93 -5.85 -9.22
C ASP A 261 18.26 -7.05 -8.33
N SER A 262 17.66 -7.11 -7.13
CA SER A 262 17.80 -8.24 -6.21
C SER A 262 16.85 -9.40 -6.52
N GLN A 263 15.90 -9.22 -7.43
CA GLN A 263 14.99 -10.28 -7.86
C GLN A 263 15.60 -11.17 -8.95
N ALA A 264 15.04 -12.37 -9.11
CA ALA A 264 15.32 -13.17 -10.29
C ALA A 264 14.84 -12.42 -11.55
N LYS A 265 15.57 -12.55 -12.65
CA LYS A 265 15.16 -11.98 -13.95
C LYS A 265 13.73 -12.37 -14.26
N GLU A 266 12.95 -11.38 -14.70
CA GLU A 266 11.58 -11.59 -15.14
C GLU A 266 11.52 -12.69 -16.19
N TRP A 267 10.53 -13.56 -16.04
CA TRP A 267 10.31 -14.62 -17.00
C TRP A 267 9.53 -14.06 -18.18
N GLU A 268 10.18 -13.96 -19.34
CA GLU A 268 9.50 -13.63 -20.58
C GLU A 268 8.97 -14.89 -21.27
N PRO A 269 7.66 -14.97 -21.54
CA PRO A 269 7.10 -16.08 -22.30
C PRO A 269 7.65 -16.05 -23.72
N LYS A 270 8.13 -17.20 -24.20
CA LYS A 270 8.51 -17.41 -25.60
C LYS A 270 7.41 -18.18 -26.29
N ALA A 271 7.00 -17.72 -27.47
CA ALA A 271 6.10 -18.45 -28.35
C ALA A 271 6.61 -19.86 -28.64
N TYR A 272 5.71 -20.79 -28.97
CA TYR A 272 6.10 -22.13 -29.36
C TYR A 272 6.95 -22.11 -30.64
N TYR A 273 7.92 -23.02 -30.71
CA TYR A 273 8.68 -23.32 -31.91
C TYR A 273 9.16 -24.77 -31.84
N ASP A 274 9.36 -25.41 -33.00
CA ASP A 274 9.63 -26.86 -33.09
C ASP A 274 10.80 -27.35 -32.22
N GLU A 275 11.83 -26.51 -32.02
CA GLU A 275 13.05 -26.88 -31.28
C GLU A 275 12.98 -26.58 -29.78
N ILE A 276 11.84 -26.12 -29.25
CA ILE A 276 11.71 -25.66 -27.87
C ILE A 276 12.08 -26.74 -26.83
N TYR A 277 11.77 -28.01 -27.12
CA TYR A 277 12.13 -29.14 -26.25
C TYR A 277 13.64 -29.40 -26.24
N LYS A 278 14.28 -29.31 -27.41
CA LYS A 278 15.73 -29.49 -27.51
C LYS A 278 16.45 -28.36 -26.80
N ALA A 279 15.98 -27.13 -26.95
CA ALA A 279 16.54 -25.96 -26.27
C ALA A 279 16.39 -26.02 -24.74
N ARG A 280 15.23 -26.49 -24.23
CA ARG A 280 14.95 -26.52 -22.78
C ARG A 280 15.47 -27.76 -22.07
N PHE A 281 15.41 -28.93 -22.73
CA PHE A 281 15.66 -30.23 -22.10
C PHE A 281 16.72 -31.08 -22.80
N ASN A 282 17.34 -30.59 -23.88
CA ASN A 282 18.36 -31.29 -24.65
C ASN A 282 17.89 -32.63 -25.25
N PHE A 283 16.60 -32.75 -25.59
CA PHE A 283 16.04 -33.89 -26.32
C PHE A 283 14.92 -33.45 -27.29
N ASN A 284 14.63 -34.27 -28.31
CA ASN A 284 13.54 -34.00 -29.26
C ASN A 284 12.19 -34.43 -28.69
N SER A 285 11.15 -33.62 -28.87
CA SER A 285 9.79 -33.93 -28.43
C SER A 285 9.30 -35.27 -28.97
N LYS A 286 8.65 -36.07 -28.12
CA LYS A 286 7.85 -37.22 -28.57
C LYS A 286 6.52 -36.75 -29.16
N ASP A 287 5.84 -37.62 -29.92
CA ASP A 287 4.57 -37.30 -30.59
C ASP A 287 3.50 -36.71 -29.65
N ALA A 288 3.37 -37.25 -28.43
CA ALA A 288 2.43 -36.72 -27.45
C ALA A 288 2.76 -35.29 -27.01
N GLN A 289 4.04 -35.01 -26.74
CA GLN A 289 4.54 -33.70 -26.34
C GLN A 289 4.38 -32.65 -27.45
N LYS A 290 4.62 -33.07 -28.70
CA LYS A 290 4.40 -32.22 -29.88
C LYS A 290 2.92 -31.83 -30.01
N LYS A 291 2.01 -32.82 -29.97
CA LYS A 291 0.56 -32.57 -30.03
C LYS A 291 0.06 -31.67 -28.89
N ILE A 292 0.57 -31.88 -27.67
CA ILE A 292 0.24 -31.03 -26.51
C ILE A 292 0.69 -29.59 -26.78
N SER A 293 1.93 -29.39 -27.24
CA SER A 293 2.48 -28.06 -27.45
C SER A 293 1.80 -27.31 -28.60
N GLU A 294 1.54 -27.99 -29.72
CA GLU A 294 0.76 -27.43 -30.83
C GLU A 294 -0.64 -27.01 -30.37
N LYS A 295 -1.29 -27.82 -29.53
CA LYS A 295 -2.61 -27.48 -28.98
C LYS A 295 -2.59 -26.33 -27.99
N ILE A 296 -1.52 -26.17 -27.22
CA ILE A 296 -1.33 -25.02 -26.33
C ILE A 296 -1.11 -23.74 -27.14
N ASP A 297 -0.34 -23.81 -28.24
CA ASP A 297 -0.06 -22.67 -29.11
C ASP A 297 -1.32 -22.16 -29.84
N GLU A 298 -2.30 -23.03 -30.10
CA GLU A 298 -3.60 -22.68 -30.65
C GLU A 298 -4.53 -21.95 -29.64
N ILE A 299 -4.19 -21.87 -28.35
CA ILE A 299 -5.04 -21.24 -27.33
C ILE A 299 -4.95 -19.71 -27.42
N ASP A 300 -6.07 -19.09 -27.78
CA ASP A 300 -6.19 -17.63 -27.94
C ASP A 300 -6.82 -16.94 -26.70
N LYS A 301 -7.42 -17.70 -25.78
CA LYS A 301 -8.14 -17.19 -24.61
C LYS A 301 -7.78 -17.96 -23.34
N PRO A 302 -7.81 -17.31 -22.15
CA PRO A 302 -7.59 -18.00 -20.89
C PRO A 302 -8.52 -19.21 -20.70
N GLY A 303 -7.94 -20.34 -20.27
CA GLY A 303 -8.68 -21.60 -20.12
C GLY A 303 -7.92 -22.64 -19.31
N ILE A 304 -8.53 -23.83 -19.18
CA ILE A 304 -7.93 -24.98 -18.50
C ILE A 304 -7.66 -26.07 -19.53
N MET A 305 -6.44 -26.59 -19.56
CA MET A 305 -6.06 -27.76 -20.37
C MET A 305 -5.99 -29.00 -19.47
N ILE A 306 -6.65 -30.08 -19.89
CA ILE A 306 -6.57 -31.39 -19.22
C ILE A 306 -5.82 -32.35 -20.14
N VAL A 307 -4.68 -32.87 -19.67
CA VAL A 307 -3.84 -33.81 -20.43
C VAL A 307 -3.98 -35.22 -19.84
N GLU A 308 -4.69 -36.08 -20.55
CA GLU A 308 -4.89 -37.49 -20.19
C GLU A 308 -3.95 -38.38 -21.00
N ALA A 309 -3.09 -39.14 -20.33
CA ALA A 309 -2.16 -40.06 -20.97
C ALA A 309 -1.82 -41.26 -20.07
N PRO A 310 -1.54 -42.45 -20.64
CA PRO A 310 -1.04 -43.61 -19.89
C PRO A 310 0.29 -43.36 -19.17
N ILE A 311 0.57 -44.18 -18.16
CA ILE A 311 1.88 -44.19 -17.47
C ILE A 311 3.00 -44.45 -18.50
N GLY A 312 4.07 -43.65 -18.43
CA GLY A 312 5.22 -43.76 -19.33
C GLY A 312 5.14 -42.86 -20.57
N VAL A 313 3.98 -42.23 -20.84
CA VAL A 313 3.90 -41.12 -21.80
C VAL A 313 4.37 -39.84 -21.11
N PRO A 314 5.42 -39.17 -21.61
CA PRO A 314 5.86 -37.91 -21.03
C PRO A 314 4.82 -36.83 -21.35
N ARG A 315 4.15 -36.36 -20.29
CA ARG A 315 3.24 -35.21 -20.29
C ARG A 315 4.04 -33.93 -20.13
#